data_AF-A0A0S9LWS4-F1
#
_entry.id   AF-A0A0S9LWS4-F1
#
_cell.length_a   1.000
_cell.length_b   1.000
_cell.length_c   1.000
_cell.angle_alpha   90.00
_cell.angle_beta   90.00
_cell.angle_gamma   90.00
#
_symmetry.space_group_name_H-M   'P 1'
#
loop_
_entity.id
_entity.type
_entity.pdbx_description
1 polymer ?
#
loop_
_entity_poly.entity_id
_entity_poly.type
_entity_poly.pdbx_seq_one_letter_code
_entity_poly.pdbx_strand_id
1 'polypeptide(L)'
;MQKRGGLAAIAEGGHVYSLKRGLRDIAKNNGQVDMAKMGVSRASTFPGYCNHHDTTLFRPVERTGSILDVSNCFLLSLRAVTYELATKAASLAAHQGNRDTVDRGMPFAKQVQLQSILHLHGVGMRKGLDDVMANKALYDQTYRSQDFQKFNVCGVTFDVELPFVAAGAFMPQFDFGGKQIQVLTDPEITSQIAVNVTRLDGKSCVVLGWFGDAGCPAARLVDSFETLADDEKGDAVLALALEYLENVYFRPSWWEALPADISERLHKRIAHGMPGRPHEAMDLMERGARVIHCSVAGSVRQRAV
;
A
#
# COMPACT_ATOMS: atom_id res chain seq x y z
N MET A 1 2.45 -4.68 -8.94
CA MET A 1 3.85 -5.08 -8.70
C MET A 1 4.44 -5.71 -9.96
N GLN A 2 5.73 -5.58 -10.23
CA GLN A 2 6.31 -6.11 -11.48
C GLN A 2 6.73 -7.57 -11.40
N LYS A 3 6.62 -8.26 -12.54
CA LYS A 3 7.06 -9.66 -12.68
C LYS A 3 8.57 -9.83 -12.52
N ARG A 4 9.38 -9.01 -13.21
CA ARG A 4 10.84 -9.15 -13.27
C ARG A 4 11.59 -8.49 -12.11
N GLY A 5 10.89 -7.70 -11.30
CA GLY A 5 11.41 -7.09 -10.07
C GLY A 5 10.97 -7.90 -8.85
N GLY A 6 10.28 -7.24 -7.92
CA GLY A 6 9.92 -7.81 -6.61
C GLY A 6 9.16 -9.15 -6.64
N LEU A 7 8.23 -9.39 -7.58
CA LEU A 7 7.47 -10.64 -7.57
C LEU A 7 8.33 -11.87 -7.91
N ALA A 8 9.32 -11.75 -8.79
CA ALA A 8 10.21 -12.86 -9.11
C ALA A 8 11.05 -13.30 -7.90
N ALA A 9 11.40 -12.37 -7.02
CA ALA A 9 12.21 -12.63 -5.84
C ALA A 9 11.47 -13.52 -4.81
N ILE A 10 10.16 -13.32 -4.68
CA ILE A 10 9.32 -14.07 -3.73
C ILE A 10 8.51 -15.21 -4.38
N ALA A 11 8.61 -15.43 -5.70
CA ALA A 11 7.81 -16.42 -6.39
C ALA A 11 8.39 -17.83 -6.25
N GLU A 12 7.53 -18.80 -5.94
CA GLU A 12 7.88 -20.22 -5.89
C GLU A 12 6.94 -21.01 -6.81
N GLY A 13 7.51 -21.81 -7.71
CA GLY A 13 6.73 -22.52 -8.72
C GLY A 13 5.85 -21.59 -9.59
N GLY A 14 6.27 -20.33 -9.79
CA GLY A 14 5.50 -19.32 -10.54
C GLY A 14 4.31 -18.72 -9.78
N HIS A 15 4.23 -18.92 -8.46
CA HIS A 15 3.14 -18.46 -7.59
C HIS A 15 3.64 -17.62 -6.42
N VAL A 16 2.76 -16.75 -5.92
CA VAL A 16 2.91 -15.95 -4.70
C VAL A 16 1.60 -16.02 -3.90
N TYR A 17 1.64 -15.74 -2.60
CA TYR A 17 0.41 -15.53 -1.82
C TYR A 17 -0.08 -14.09 -1.98
N SER A 18 -1.41 -13.88 -2.01
CA SER A 18 -2.00 -12.56 -2.21
C SER A 18 -3.34 -12.38 -1.50
N LEU A 19 -3.52 -11.21 -0.88
CA LEU A 19 -4.76 -10.81 -0.21
C LEU A 19 -5.91 -10.58 -1.20
N LYS A 20 -5.61 -9.96 -2.36
CA LYS A 20 -6.61 -9.70 -3.42
C LYS A 20 -7.30 -10.97 -3.91
N ARG A 21 -6.61 -12.11 -3.86
CA ARG A 21 -7.23 -13.39 -4.20
C ARG A 21 -8.17 -13.85 -3.09
N GLY A 22 -7.73 -13.76 -1.85
CA GLY A 22 -8.52 -14.05 -0.65
C GLY A 22 -9.88 -13.37 -0.63
N LEU A 23 -9.89 -12.06 -0.87
CA LEU A 23 -11.12 -11.26 -0.90
C LEU A 23 -12.13 -11.73 -1.95
N ARG A 24 -11.67 -12.24 -3.11
CA ARG A 24 -12.57 -12.79 -4.15
C ARG A 24 -13.20 -14.13 -3.75
N ASP A 25 -12.56 -14.86 -2.86
CA ASP A 25 -13.00 -16.18 -2.42
C ASP A 25 -13.71 -16.11 -1.04
N ILE A 26 -14.00 -14.90 -0.50
CA ILE A 26 -14.67 -14.70 0.80
C ILE A 26 -16.02 -15.42 0.92
N ALA A 27 -16.82 -15.42 -0.15
CA ALA A 27 -18.10 -16.11 -0.21
C ALA A 27 -17.94 -17.64 -0.20
N LYS A 28 -16.79 -18.14 -0.66
CA LYS A 28 -16.44 -19.58 -0.64
C LYS A 28 -15.80 -20.00 0.68
N ASN A 29 -15.24 -19.05 1.42
CA ASN A 29 -14.51 -19.26 2.67
C ASN A 29 -15.35 -18.91 3.92
N ASN A 30 -16.68 -19.03 3.85
CA ASN A 30 -17.60 -18.71 4.96
C ASN A 30 -17.36 -17.33 5.61
N GLY A 31 -17.01 -16.32 4.82
CA GLY A 31 -16.75 -14.98 5.34
C GLY A 31 -15.32 -14.73 5.85
N GLN A 32 -14.45 -15.74 5.81
CA GLN A 32 -13.04 -15.58 6.17
C GLN A 32 -12.23 -15.06 4.98
N VAL A 33 -11.41 -14.04 5.23
CA VAL A 33 -10.43 -13.56 4.26
C VAL A 33 -9.09 -14.13 4.67
N ASP A 34 -8.54 -14.96 3.79
CA ASP A 34 -7.21 -15.55 3.92
C ASP A 34 -6.42 -15.23 2.64
N MET A 35 -5.10 -15.15 2.73
CA MET A 35 -4.24 -15.05 1.56
C MET A 35 -4.38 -16.33 0.72
N ALA A 36 -4.36 -16.18 -0.60
CA ALA A 36 -4.44 -17.33 -1.50
C ALA A 36 -3.35 -17.29 -2.57
N LYS A 37 -2.90 -18.48 -3.00
CA LYS A 37 -1.93 -18.63 -4.08
C LYS A 37 -2.45 -17.98 -5.36
N MET A 38 -1.61 -17.15 -5.97
CA MET A 38 -1.86 -16.44 -7.21
C MET A 38 -0.65 -16.57 -8.13
N GLY A 39 -0.89 -16.92 -9.39
CA GLY A 39 0.18 -16.93 -10.40
C GLY A 39 0.73 -15.52 -10.63
N VAL A 40 2.05 -15.41 -10.77
CA VAL A 40 2.77 -14.13 -10.92
C VAL A 40 2.23 -13.28 -12.08
N SER A 41 1.72 -13.93 -13.13
CA SER A 41 1.08 -13.25 -14.27
C SER A 41 -0.13 -12.41 -13.90
N ARG A 42 -0.93 -12.88 -12.94
CA ARG A 42 -2.10 -12.19 -12.39
C ARG A 42 -1.71 -11.19 -11.31
N ALA A 43 -0.70 -11.51 -10.49
CA ALA A 43 -0.20 -10.62 -9.45
C ALA A 43 0.39 -9.31 -10.04
N SER A 44 0.90 -9.37 -11.26
CA SER A 44 1.54 -8.21 -11.87
C SER A 44 0.62 -7.26 -12.63
N THR A 45 -0.70 -7.47 -12.61
CA THR A 45 -1.62 -6.62 -13.38
C THR A 45 -1.62 -5.20 -12.78
N PHE A 46 -1.34 -4.21 -13.62
CA PHE A 46 -1.29 -2.80 -13.25
C PHE A 46 -2.31 -2.01 -14.10
N PRO A 47 -3.35 -1.42 -13.51
CA PRO A 47 -4.41 -0.74 -14.27
C PRO A 47 -4.06 0.70 -14.67
N GLY A 48 -2.94 1.27 -14.21
CA GLY A 48 -2.64 2.70 -14.38
C GLY A 48 -1.90 3.11 -15.67
N TYR A 49 -1.24 2.17 -16.36
CA TYR A 49 -0.44 2.43 -17.57
C TYR A 49 -0.61 1.26 -18.55
N CYS A 50 -0.50 1.56 -19.84
CA CYS A 50 -0.33 0.49 -20.82
C CYS A 50 1.06 -0.16 -20.68
N ASN A 51 1.20 -1.39 -21.13
CA ASN A 51 2.45 -2.15 -21.00
C ASN A 51 3.69 -1.39 -21.52
N HIS A 52 3.54 -0.66 -22.63
CA HIS A 52 4.63 0.12 -23.21
C HIS A 52 5.08 1.29 -22.31
N HIS A 53 4.14 2.10 -21.82
CA HIS A 53 4.46 3.25 -20.97
C HIS A 53 4.98 2.83 -19.60
N ASP A 54 4.37 1.80 -18.99
CA ASP A 54 4.83 1.23 -17.72
C ASP A 54 6.28 0.74 -17.82
N THR A 55 6.59 -0.06 -18.84
CA THR A 55 7.94 -0.58 -19.06
C THR A 55 8.94 0.54 -19.31
N THR A 56 8.57 1.55 -20.12
CA THR A 56 9.50 2.62 -20.50
C THR A 56 9.79 3.56 -19.34
N LEU A 57 8.76 3.96 -18.59
CA LEU A 57 8.87 4.94 -17.51
C LEU A 57 9.58 4.35 -16.28
N PHE A 58 9.31 3.09 -15.93
CA PHE A 58 9.90 2.45 -14.75
C PHE A 58 11.16 1.64 -15.03
N ARG A 59 11.66 1.64 -16.28
CA ARG A 59 12.94 1.00 -16.62
C ARG A 59 14.11 1.34 -15.67
N PRO A 60 14.29 2.58 -15.18
CA PRO A 60 15.39 2.91 -14.26
C PRO A 60 15.37 2.15 -12.94
N VAL A 61 14.19 1.70 -12.48
CA VAL A 61 13.99 0.95 -11.22
C VAL A 61 13.79 -0.54 -11.43
N GLU A 62 13.87 -1.02 -12.68
CA GLU A 62 13.63 -2.42 -13.05
C GLU A 62 14.85 -3.10 -13.68
N ARG A 63 15.95 -2.36 -13.87
CA ARG A 63 17.17 -2.90 -14.47
C ARG A 63 18.15 -3.40 -13.40
N THR A 64 19.03 -4.31 -13.79
CA THR A 64 20.21 -4.64 -12.98
C THR A 64 21.05 -3.38 -12.74
N GLY A 65 21.57 -3.21 -11.52
CA GLY A 65 22.28 -2.00 -11.11
C GLY A 65 21.39 -0.81 -10.74
N SER A 66 20.07 -0.99 -10.61
CA SER A 66 19.19 0.04 -10.02
C SER A 66 19.54 0.26 -8.54
N ILE A 67 19.79 1.51 -8.16
CA ILE A 67 20.21 1.88 -6.81
C ILE A 67 19.08 2.55 -6.02
N LEU A 68 19.20 2.56 -4.70
CA LEU A 68 18.32 3.33 -3.82
C LEU A 68 18.78 4.80 -3.79
N ASP A 69 18.23 5.61 -4.69
CA ASP A 69 18.43 7.07 -4.74
C ASP A 69 17.07 7.80 -4.79
N VAL A 70 17.10 9.14 -4.69
CA VAL A 70 15.88 9.98 -4.66
C VAL A 70 15.04 9.81 -5.94
N SER A 71 15.68 9.74 -7.11
CA SER A 71 14.99 9.65 -8.40
C SER A 71 14.27 8.30 -8.56
N ASN A 72 14.92 7.20 -8.22
CA ASN A 72 14.34 5.87 -8.24
C ASN A 72 13.25 5.72 -7.18
N CYS A 73 13.44 6.30 -5.99
CA CYS A 73 12.38 6.34 -4.98
C CYS A 73 11.15 7.13 -5.44
N PHE A 74 11.37 8.24 -6.14
CA PHE A 74 10.31 9.02 -6.75
C PHE A 74 9.55 8.20 -7.80
N LEU A 75 10.25 7.49 -8.70
CA LEU A 75 9.60 6.64 -9.70
C LEU A 75 8.76 5.53 -9.06
N LEU A 76 9.26 4.86 -8.02
CA LEU A 76 8.48 3.88 -7.26
C LEU A 76 7.23 4.51 -6.64
N SER A 77 7.36 5.70 -6.07
CA SER A 77 6.25 6.44 -5.45
C SER A 77 5.21 6.90 -6.47
N LEU A 78 5.64 7.45 -7.61
CA LEU A 78 4.78 7.82 -8.75
C LEU A 78 3.96 6.61 -9.23
N ARG A 79 4.59 5.43 -9.31
CA ARG A 79 3.89 4.20 -9.69
C ARG A 79 2.78 3.83 -8.72
N ALA A 80 3.08 3.86 -7.42
CA ALA A 80 2.14 3.52 -6.36
C ALA A 80 0.94 4.48 -6.34
N VAL A 81 1.17 5.79 -6.46
CA VAL A 81 0.08 6.79 -6.53
C VAL A 81 -0.76 6.64 -7.81
N THR A 82 -0.13 6.32 -8.95
CA THR A 82 -0.89 6.05 -10.19
C THR A 82 -1.78 4.82 -10.05
N TYR A 83 -1.28 3.77 -9.39
CA TYR A 83 -2.05 2.57 -9.09
C TYR A 83 -3.26 2.90 -8.20
N GLU A 84 -3.05 3.68 -7.14
CA GLU A 84 -4.10 4.08 -6.22
C GLU A 84 -5.17 4.91 -6.93
N LEU A 85 -4.77 5.86 -7.78
CA LEU A 85 -5.69 6.66 -8.59
C LEU A 85 -6.58 5.76 -9.46
N ALA A 86 -5.98 4.84 -10.21
CA ALA A 86 -6.71 3.92 -11.09
C ALA A 86 -7.66 3.01 -10.31
N THR A 87 -7.23 2.53 -9.14
CA THR A 87 -8.04 1.64 -8.29
C THR A 87 -9.23 2.39 -7.70
N LYS A 88 -9.02 3.60 -7.16
CA LYS A 88 -10.12 4.44 -6.64
C LYS A 88 -11.12 4.83 -7.74
N ALA A 89 -10.63 5.20 -8.92
CA ALA A 89 -11.49 5.53 -10.06
C ALA A 89 -12.36 4.32 -10.47
N ALA A 90 -11.77 3.13 -10.55
CA ALA A 90 -12.51 1.90 -10.83
C ALA A 90 -13.53 1.57 -9.74
N SER A 91 -13.17 1.74 -8.47
CA SER A 91 -14.08 1.51 -7.34
C SER A 91 -15.26 2.48 -7.34
N LEU A 92 -15.04 3.77 -7.64
CA LEU A 92 -16.11 4.76 -7.77
C LEU A 92 -17.04 4.43 -8.95
N ALA A 93 -16.48 4.06 -10.11
CA ALA A 93 -17.27 3.64 -11.26
C ALA A 93 -18.12 2.39 -10.97
N ALA A 94 -17.55 1.40 -10.29
CA ALA A 94 -18.27 0.20 -9.87
C ALA A 94 -19.38 0.51 -8.86
N HIS A 95 -19.12 1.40 -7.90
CA HIS A 95 -20.15 1.91 -6.99
C HIS A 95 -21.31 2.52 -7.77
N GLN A 96 -21.02 3.46 -8.67
CA GLN A 96 -22.04 4.17 -9.44
C GLN A 96 -22.86 3.23 -10.32
N GLY A 97 -22.20 2.28 -11.00
CA GLY A 97 -22.87 1.32 -11.87
C GLY A 97 -23.80 0.34 -11.13
N ASN A 98 -23.49 0.02 -9.87
CA ASN A 98 -24.29 -0.91 -9.07
C ASN A 98 -25.42 -0.23 -8.28
N ARG A 99 -25.33 1.09 -8.07
CA ARG A 99 -26.24 1.86 -7.19
C ARG A 99 -27.73 1.64 -7.50
N ASP A 100 -28.10 1.59 -8.78
CA ASP A 100 -29.51 1.51 -9.22
C ASP A 100 -30.04 0.07 -9.32
N THR A 101 -29.20 -0.91 -9.02
CA THR A 101 -29.52 -2.34 -9.18
C THR A 101 -29.42 -3.13 -7.89
N VAL A 102 -28.59 -2.68 -6.94
CA VAL A 102 -28.25 -3.41 -5.71
C VAL A 102 -29.43 -3.60 -4.74
N ASP A 103 -30.45 -2.74 -4.82
CA ASP A 103 -31.61 -2.74 -3.92
C ASP A 103 -32.92 -3.24 -4.58
N ARG A 104 -32.84 -3.73 -5.83
CA ARG A 104 -33.99 -4.25 -6.57
C ARG A 104 -34.62 -5.45 -5.86
N GLY A 105 -35.95 -5.43 -5.73
CA GLY A 105 -36.71 -6.47 -5.03
C GLY A 105 -36.72 -6.37 -3.50
N MET A 106 -36.03 -5.38 -2.91
CA MET A 106 -36.11 -5.11 -1.48
C MET A 106 -37.37 -4.29 -1.12
N PRO A 107 -37.89 -4.42 0.12
CA PRO A 107 -38.93 -3.52 0.61
C PRO A 107 -38.49 -2.05 0.60
N PHE A 108 -39.40 -1.12 0.32
CA PHE A 108 -39.12 0.32 0.19
C PHE A 108 -38.31 0.89 1.37
N ALA A 109 -38.68 0.53 2.61
CA ALA A 109 -37.95 1.00 3.80
C ALA A 109 -36.46 0.59 3.80
N LYS A 110 -36.13 -0.62 3.30
CA LYS A 110 -34.73 -1.07 3.15
C LYS A 110 -34.03 -0.38 1.98
N GLN A 111 -34.74 -0.12 0.89
CA GLN A 111 -34.19 0.64 -0.25
C GLN A 111 -33.78 2.05 0.20
N VAL A 112 -34.63 2.74 0.96
CA VAL A 112 -34.30 4.08 1.52
C VAL A 112 -33.03 4.03 2.36
N GLN A 113 -32.95 3.09 3.32
CA GLN A 113 -31.77 2.94 4.18
C GLN A 113 -30.50 2.66 3.38
N LEU A 114 -30.55 1.71 2.44
CA LEU A 114 -29.41 1.33 1.61
C LEU A 114 -28.97 2.49 0.71
N GLN A 115 -29.91 3.21 0.08
CA GLN A 115 -29.59 4.35 -0.77
C GLN A 115 -28.98 5.52 0.02
N SER A 116 -29.40 5.75 1.28
CA SER A 116 -28.74 6.74 2.15
C SER A 116 -27.29 6.37 2.43
N ILE A 117 -27.00 5.09 2.73
CA ILE A 117 -25.63 4.59 2.96
C ILE A 117 -24.80 4.72 1.68
N LEU A 118 -25.32 4.27 0.54
CA LEU A 118 -24.64 4.37 -0.76
C LEU A 118 -24.36 5.81 -1.14
N HIS A 119 -25.28 6.74 -0.88
CA HIS A 119 -25.05 8.16 -1.11
C HIS A 119 -23.85 8.69 -0.33
N LEU A 120 -23.81 8.46 0.99
CA LEU A 120 -22.70 8.90 1.84
C LEU A 120 -21.37 8.24 1.44
N HIS A 121 -21.38 6.93 1.15
CA HIS A 121 -20.21 6.23 0.61
C HIS A 121 -19.74 6.85 -0.71
N GLY A 122 -20.66 7.21 -1.62
CA GLY A 122 -20.34 7.84 -2.90
C GLY A 122 -19.69 9.21 -2.73
N VAL A 123 -20.12 10.00 -1.75
CA VAL A 123 -19.49 11.28 -1.39
C VAL A 123 -18.05 11.06 -0.92
N GLY A 124 -17.84 10.12 0.01
CA GLY A 124 -16.50 9.81 0.52
C GLY A 124 -15.55 9.27 -0.55
N MET A 125 -16.03 8.38 -1.43
CA MET A 125 -15.24 7.85 -2.54
C MET A 125 -14.83 8.94 -3.55
N ARG A 126 -15.72 9.90 -3.81
CA ARG A 126 -15.40 11.04 -4.70
C ARG A 126 -14.35 11.94 -4.08
N LYS A 127 -14.51 12.34 -2.82
CA LYS A 127 -13.51 13.12 -2.09
C LYS A 127 -12.15 12.42 -2.10
N GLY A 128 -12.11 11.13 -1.76
CA GLY A 128 -10.89 10.35 -1.80
C GLY A 128 -10.26 10.27 -3.20
N LEU A 129 -11.05 10.24 -4.27
CA LEU A 129 -10.54 10.30 -5.64
C LEU A 129 -9.92 11.67 -5.96
N ASP A 130 -10.62 12.75 -5.61
CA ASP A 130 -10.15 14.13 -5.82
C ASP A 130 -8.80 14.37 -5.11
N ASP A 131 -8.65 13.86 -3.88
CA ASP A 131 -7.42 13.98 -3.11
C ASP A 131 -6.24 13.24 -3.76
N VAL A 132 -6.47 12.03 -4.27
CA VAL A 132 -5.41 11.27 -4.97
C VAL A 132 -5.08 11.91 -6.32
N MET A 133 -6.07 12.48 -7.01
CA MET A 133 -5.85 13.25 -8.23
C MET A 133 -4.97 14.48 -7.98
N ALA A 134 -5.26 15.26 -6.93
CA ALA A 134 -4.46 16.41 -6.54
C ALA A 134 -3.02 16.00 -6.19
N ASN A 135 -2.84 14.92 -5.42
CA ASN A 135 -1.51 14.42 -5.09
C ASN A 135 -0.76 13.93 -6.34
N LYS A 136 -1.43 13.19 -7.23
CA LYS A 136 -0.85 12.71 -8.49
C LYS A 136 -0.40 13.86 -9.39
N ALA A 137 -1.08 14.99 -9.38
CA ALA A 137 -0.65 16.17 -10.13
C ALA A 137 0.72 16.70 -9.68
N LEU A 138 1.05 16.61 -8.38
CA LEU A 138 2.39 16.95 -7.86
C LEU A 138 3.46 16.02 -8.42
N TYR A 139 3.19 14.70 -8.42
CA TYR A 139 4.09 13.73 -9.04
C TYR A 139 4.25 14.00 -10.55
N ASP A 140 3.17 14.29 -11.27
CA ASP A 140 3.26 14.58 -12.70
C ASP A 140 4.04 15.86 -13.00
N GLN A 141 3.93 16.88 -12.15
CA GLN A 141 4.72 18.10 -12.25
C GLN A 141 6.21 17.80 -12.01
N THR A 142 6.55 17.12 -10.90
CA THR A 142 7.92 16.75 -10.56
C THR A 142 8.56 15.85 -11.62
N TYR A 143 7.80 14.91 -12.19
CA TYR A 143 8.31 14.07 -13.28
C TYR A 143 8.61 14.89 -14.55
N ARG A 144 7.81 15.92 -14.87
CA ARG A 144 8.08 16.77 -16.04
C ARG A 144 9.26 17.72 -15.82
N SER A 145 9.37 18.32 -14.63
CA SER A 145 10.45 19.25 -14.31
C SER A 145 11.77 18.56 -14.00
N GLN A 146 11.73 17.28 -13.60
CA GLN A 146 12.87 16.55 -13.02
C GLN A 146 13.45 17.25 -11.78
N ASP A 147 12.64 18.08 -11.12
CA ASP A 147 13.00 18.80 -9.90
C ASP A 147 12.35 18.13 -8.69
N PHE A 148 13.17 17.42 -7.93
CA PHE A 148 12.76 16.64 -6.77
C PHE A 148 12.82 17.44 -5.45
N GLN A 149 13.14 18.74 -5.44
CA GLN A 149 13.34 19.50 -4.19
C GLN A 149 12.15 19.43 -3.23
N LYS A 150 10.93 19.38 -3.76
CA LYS A 150 9.68 19.30 -2.96
C LYS A 150 9.26 17.88 -2.60
N PHE A 151 9.92 16.87 -3.17
CA PHE A 151 9.61 15.47 -2.91
C PHE A 151 10.39 15.00 -1.68
N ASN A 152 9.69 14.53 -0.67
CA ASN A 152 10.28 13.94 0.52
C ASN A 152 10.41 12.43 0.35
N VAL A 153 11.49 11.86 0.87
CA VAL A 153 11.70 10.41 0.88
C VAL A 153 12.43 9.93 2.12
N CYS A 154 12.02 8.77 2.62
CA CYS A 154 12.83 7.88 3.43
C CYS A 154 12.87 6.52 2.76
N GLY A 155 14.06 6.10 2.32
CA GLY A 155 14.30 4.77 1.77
C GLY A 155 15.28 4.00 2.64
N VAL A 156 15.04 2.70 2.82
CA VAL A 156 15.95 1.78 3.52
C VAL A 156 16.16 0.52 2.71
N THR A 157 17.36 -0.05 2.78
CA THR A 157 17.69 -1.40 2.28
C THR A 157 17.93 -2.33 3.45
N PHE A 158 17.66 -3.62 3.25
CA PHE A 158 17.88 -4.65 4.26
C PHE A 158 19.06 -5.56 3.91
N ASP A 159 19.66 -6.15 4.93
CA ASP A 159 20.75 -7.13 4.83
C ASP A 159 20.29 -8.50 4.32
N VAL A 160 19.00 -8.78 4.38
CA VAL A 160 18.36 -9.99 3.83
C VAL A 160 17.27 -9.64 2.81
N GLU A 161 16.85 -10.64 2.05
CA GLU A 161 15.68 -10.51 1.18
C GLU A 161 14.39 -10.69 2.01
N LEU A 162 13.54 -9.66 2.01
CA LEU A 162 12.24 -9.71 2.67
C LEU A 162 11.33 -10.76 2.00
N PRO A 163 10.52 -11.50 2.77
CA PRO A 163 9.64 -12.54 2.24
C PRO A 163 8.36 -11.98 1.60
N PHE A 164 8.27 -10.66 1.40
CA PHE A 164 7.09 -10.01 0.87
C PHE A 164 7.45 -8.79 0.04
N VAL A 165 6.54 -8.43 -0.85
CA VAL A 165 6.59 -7.19 -1.62
C VAL A 165 5.23 -6.52 -1.56
N ALA A 166 5.22 -5.19 -1.50
CA ALA A 166 4.01 -4.41 -1.40
C ALA A 166 4.15 -3.08 -2.14
N ALA A 167 3.05 -2.53 -2.66
CA ALA A 167 3.05 -1.15 -3.15
C ALA A 167 1.67 -0.50 -3.12
N GLY A 168 1.56 0.69 -2.57
CA GLY A 168 0.33 1.48 -2.62
C GLY A 168 0.54 2.88 -2.06
N ALA A 169 -0.52 3.67 -2.09
CA ALA A 169 -0.53 5.00 -1.50
C ALA A 169 -1.77 5.17 -0.64
N PHE A 170 -1.61 5.76 0.54
CA PHE A 170 -2.70 5.90 1.50
C PHE A 170 -2.52 7.16 2.35
N MET A 171 -3.57 7.51 3.08
CA MET A 171 -3.61 8.64 3.99
C MET A 171 -3.40 8.12 5.42
N PRO A 172 -2.24 8.32 6.04
CA PRO A 172 -1.92 7.66 7.30
C PRO A 172 -2.70 8.29 8.46
N GLN A 173 -3.52 7.49 9.15
CA GLN A 173 -4.30 7.95 10.29
C GLN A 173 -3.53 7.86 11.61
N PHE A 174 -2.62 6.90 11.72
CA PHE A 174 -1.82 6.63 12.91
C PHE A 174 -0.34 6.51 12.54
N ASP A 175 0.54 6.90 13.46
CA ASP A 175 1.98 6.70 13.34
C ASP A 175 2.40 5.31 13.87
N PHE A 176 3.69 4.98 13.82
CA PHE A 176 4.18 3.68 14.28
C PHE A 176 4.05 3.46 15.79
N GLY A 177 3.88 4.52 16.58
CA GLY A 177 3.59 4.46 18.01
C GLY A 177 2.09 4.39 18.33
N GLY A 178 1.22 4.31 17.32
CA GLY A 178 -0.23 4.30 17.49
C GLY A 178 -0.85 5.67 17.79
N LYS A 179 -0.08 6.76 17.71
CA LYS A 179 -0.62 8.12 17.89
C LYS A 179 -1.40 8.52 16.64
N GLN A 180 -2.61 9.04 16.83
CA GLN A 180 -3.39 9.57 15.73
C GLN A 180 -2.72 10.83 15.14
N ILE A 181 -2.47 10.79 13.84
CA ILE A 181 -1.80 11.85 13.07
C ILE A 181 -2.69 12.42 11.97
N GLN A 182 -3.80 11.76 11.58
CA GLN A 182 -4.76 12.30 10.62
C GLN A 182 -6.18 11.78 10.91
N VAL A 183 -7.18 12.61 10.62
CA VAL A 183 -8.60 12.27 10.64
C VAL A 183 -9.13 12.39 9.20
N LEU A 184 -9.61 11.31 8.60
CA LEU A 184 -10.03 11.33 7.18
C LEU A 184 -11.34 12.10 6.93
N THR A 185 -12.11 12.37 7.99
CA THR A 185 -13.32 13.21 7.91
C THR A 185 -13.01 14.70 8.07
N ASP A 186 -11.76 15.06 8.36
CA ASP A 186 -11.33 16.46 8.41
C ASP A 186 -11.05 16.94 6.97
N PRO A 187 -11.83 17.89 6.43
CA PRO A 187 -11.66 18.35 5.06
C PRO A 187 -10.41 19.22 4.86
N GLU A 188 -9.79 19.73 5.93
CA GLU A 188 -8.64 20.64 5.86
C GLU A 188 -7.29 19.89 5.86
N ILE A 189 -7.26 18.66 6.37
CA ILE A 189 -6.02 17.87 6.50
C ILE A 189 -6.00 16.72 5.49
N THR A 190 -5.22 16.89 4.43
CA THR A 190 -4.98 15.82 3.44
C THR A 190 -3.49 15.60 3.24
N SER A 191 -2.96 14.51 3.80
CA SER A 191 -1.59 14.05 3.55
C SER A 191 -1.61 12.60 3.10
N GLN A 192 -0.85 12.30 2.06
CA GLN A 192 -0.76 10.98 1.47
C GLN A 192 0.71 10.57 1.38
N ILE A 193 0.97 9.30 1.67
CA ILE A 193 2.28 8.69 1.50
C ILE A 193 2.20 7.52 0.53
N ALA A 194 3.20 7.40 -0.32
CA ALA A 194 3.42 6.24 -1.17
C ALA A 194 4.41 5.30 -0.50
N VAL A 195 4.07 4.02 -0.46
CA VAL A 195 4.91 2.97 0.14
C VAL A 195 5.21 1.92 -0.92
N ASN A 196 6.48 1.55 -1.04
CA ASN A 196 6.93 0.46 -1.89
C ASN A 196 7.90 -0.43 -1.13
N VAL A 197 7.61 -1.72 -1.08
CA VAL A 197 8.49 -2.80 -0.63
C VAL A 197 8.83 -3.62 -1.86
N THR A 198 10.08 -3.52 -2.32
CA THR A 198 10.53 -4.14 -3.57
C THR A 198 12.00 -4.51 -3.47
N ARG A 199 12.57 -4.95 -4.60
CA ARG A 199 13.99 -5.27 -4.72
C ARG A 199 14.66 -4.31 -5.70
N LEU A 200 15.78 -3.72 -5.29
CA LEU A 200 16.70 -2.94 -6.12
C LEU A 200 18.07 -3.60 -6.07
N ASP A 201 18.58 -3.98 -7.25
CA ASP A 201 19.89 -4.63 -7.43
C ASP A 201 20.22 -5.73 -6.40
N GLY A 202 19.32 -6.70 -6.24
CA GLY A 202 19.54 -7.81 -5.31
C GLY A 202 19.07 -7.58 -3.88
N LYS A 203 18.90 -6.33 -3.46
CA LYS A 203 18.57 -5.99 -2.07
C LYS A 203 17.10 -5.64 -1.93
N SER A 204 16.47 -6.16 -0.87
CA SER A 204 15.14 -5.68 -0.50
C SER A 204 15.23 -4.26 0.02
N CYS A 205 14.29 -3.42 -0.40
CA CYS A 205 14.20 -2.05 0.03
C CYS A 205 12.75 -1.63 0.30
N VAL A 206 12.62 -0.68 1.20
CA VAL A 206 11.38 0.03 1.48
C VAL A 206 11.57 1.48 1.09
N VAL A 207 10.57 2.06 0.42
CA VAL A 207 10.53 3.46 0.03
C VAL A 207 9.24 4.07 0.56
N LEU A 208 9.38 5.12 1.36
CA LEU A 208 8.32 5.97 1.88
C LEU A 208 8.47 7.35 1.22
N GLY A 209 7.59 7.70 0.29
CA GLY A 209 7.66 8.94 -0.51
C GLY A 209 6.41 9.80 -0.38
N TRP A 210 6.57 11.11 -0.19
CA TRP A 210 5.43 12.03 0.00
C TRP A 210 5.73 13.48 -0.41
N PHE A 211 4.67 14.25 -0.56
CA PHE A 211 4.69 15.71 -0.62
C PHE A 211 4.05 16.29 0.64
N GLY A 212 4.53 17.45 1.07
CA GLY A 212 4.05 18.13 2.27
C GLY A 212 5.18 18.77 3.05
N ASP A 213 4.82 19.61 4.02
CA ASP A 213 5.76 20.21 4.96
C ASP A 213 6.24 19.20 6.02
N ALA A 214 7.18 19.64 6.87
CA ALA A 214 7.73 18.82 7.95
C ALA A 214 6.70 18.45 9.04
N GLY A 215 5.56 19.15 9.12
CA GLY A 215 4.51 18.90 10.12
C GLY A 215 3.38 17.99 9.62
N CYS A 216 3.34 17.71 8.32
CA CYS A 216 2.24 16.95 7.72
C CYS A 216 2.17 15.51 8.25
N PRO A 217 0.98 14.88 8.25
CA PRO A 217 0.81 13.51 8.73
C PRO A 217 1.78 12.49 8.12
N ALA A 218 2.06 12.55 6.82
CA ALA A 218 3.04 11.66 6.19
C ALA A 218 4.46 11.84 6.78
N ALA A 219 4.89 13.07 7.05
CA ALA A 219 6.17 13.34 7.72
C ALA A 219 6.19 12.73 9.13
N ARG A 220 5.11 12.92 9.92
CA ARG A 220 4.99 12.35 11.27
C ARG A 220 5.03 10.82 11.30
N LEU A 221 4.41 10.16 10.32
CA LEU A 221 4.52 8.71 10.16
C LEU A 221 5.99 8.31 9.94
N VAL A 222 6.69 8.98 9.02
CA VAL A 222 8.09 8.65 8.73
C VAL A 222 9.01 8.98 9.90
N ASP A 223 8.78 10.07 10.62
CA ASP A 223 9.55 10.40 11.82
C ASP A 223 9.43 9.28 12.86
N SER A 224 8.21 8.77 13.10
CA SER A 224 8.03 7.62 14.00
C SER A 224 8.72 6.34 13.49
N PHE A 225 8.73 6.08 12.18
CA PHE A 225 9.47 4.96 11.57
C PHE A 225 10.98 5.07 11.79
N GLU A 226 11.51 6.28 11.72
CA GLU A 226 12.93 6.54 11.86
C GLU A 226 13.44 6.38 13.30
N THR A 227 12.53 6.48 14.30
CA THR A 227 12.85 6.21 15.71
C THR A 227 12.96 4.73 16.06
N LEU A 228 12.46 3.84 15.19
CA LEU A 228 12.51 2.40 15.40
C LEU A 228 13.95 1.88 15.29
N ALA A 229 14.27 0.83 16.05
CA ALA A 229 15.54 0.13 15.88
C ALA A 229 15.62 -0.49 14.48
N ASP A 230 16.83 -0.59 13.94
CA ASP A 230 17.04 -1.07 12.56
C ASP A 230 16.55 -2.51 12.37
N ASP A 231 16.58 -3.34 13.42
CA ASP A 231 16.08 -4.71 13.41
C ASP A 231 14.54 -4.83 13.56
N GLU A 232 13.84 -3.73 13.85
CA GLU A 232 12.38 -3.72 14.00
C GLU A 232 11.65 -3.19 12.74
N LYS A 233 12.37 -2.50 11.85
CA LYS A 233 11.78 -1.84 10.66
C LYS A 233 11.14 -2.82 9.69
N GLY A 234 11.65 -4.05 9.61
CA GLY A 234 11.07 -5.10 8.75
C GLY A 234 9.66 -5.48 9.18
N ASP A 235 9.46 -5.75 10.47
CA ASP A 235 8.14 -6.08 11.04
C ASP A 235 7.19 -4.87 10.98
N ALA A 236 7.70 -3.67 11.27
CA ALA A 236 6.92 -2.44 11.20
C ALA A 236 6.33 -2.23 9.79
N VAL A 237 7.15 -2.40 8.75
CA VAL A 237 6.70 -2.26 7.37
C VAL A 237 5.73 -3.38 6.97
N LEU A 238 5.93 -4.61 7.47
CA LEU A 238 4.99 -5.70 7.26
C LEU A 238 3.61 -5.36 7.83
N ALA A 239 3.56 -4.89 9.08
CA ALA A 239 2.31 -4.49 9.73
C ALA A 239 1.61 -3.37 8.95
N LEU A 240 2.35 -2.31 8.59
CA LEU A 240 1.82 -1.22 7.76
C LEU A 240 1.28 -1.74 6.43
N ALA A 241 1.99 -2.65 5.76
CA ALA A 241 1.56 -3.20 4.48
C ALA A 241 0.26 -4.00 4.59
N LEU A 242 0.13 -4.86 5.62
CA LEU A 242 -1.09 -5.64 5.85
C LEU A 242 -2.29 -4.78 6.24
N GLU A 243 -2.03 -3.66 6.89
CA GLU A 243 -3.03 -2.72 7.41
C GLU A 243 -3.59 -1.80 6.31
N TYR A 244 -2.70 -1.22 5.50
CA TYR A 244 -3.06 -0.13 4.58
C TYR A 244 -3.00 -0.49 3.10
N LEU A 245 -2.35 -1.60 2.72
CA LEU A 245 -2.07 -1.90 1.32
C LEU A 245 -2.84 -3.14 0.86
N GLU A 246 -3.56 -3.02 -0.25
CA GLU A 246 -4.19 -4.19 -0.90
C GLU A 246 -3.20 -4.99 -1.75
N ASN A 247 -2.13 -4.34 -2.20
CA ASN A 247 -1.20 -4.87 -3.19
C ASN A 247 0.01 -5.55 -2.54
N VAL A 248 -0.26 -6.46 -1.62
CA VAL A 248 0.76 -7.19 -0.85
C VAL A 248 0.83 -8.63 -1.35
N TYR A 249 2.07 -9.11 -1.48
CA TYR A 249 2.37 -10.47 -1.93
C TYR A 249 3.45 -11.10 -1.08
N PHE A 250 3.32 -12.39 -0.82
CA PHE A 250 4.22 -13.15 0.06
C PHE A 250 4.85 -14.33 -0.65
N ARG A 251 6.07 -14.67 -0.22
CA ARG A 251 6.75 -15.93 -0.55
C ARG A 251 5.91 -17.10 0.01
N PRO A 252 5.51 -18.07 -0.82
CA PRO A 252 4.62 -19.16 -0.37
C PRO A 252 5.17 -19.94 0.83
N SER A 253 6.42 -20.41 0.76
CA SER A 253 7.06 -21.16 1.85
C SER A 253 7.11 -20.37 3.16
N TRP A 254 7.28 -19.05 3.11
CA TRP A 254 7.29 -18.21 4.30
C TRP A 254 5.89 -18.08 4.91
N TRP A 255 4.88 -17.79 4.09
CA TRP A 255 3.49 -17.66 4.56
C TRP A 255 2.96 -18.96 5.16
N GLU A 256 3.23 -20.09 4.50
CA GLU A 256 2.80 -21.43 4.94
C GLU A 256 3.53 -21.91 6.20
N ALA A 257 4.73 -21.40 6.49
CA ALA A 257 5.52 -21.78 7.65
C ALA A 257 5.24 -20.92 8.90
N LEU A 258 4.34 -19.93 8.82
CA LEU A 258 4.01 -19.08 9.97
C LEU A 258 3.41 -19.91 11.11
N PRO A 259 3.89 -19.75 12.36
CA PRO A 259 3.24 -20.33 13.53
C PRO A 259 1.76 -19.92 13.60
N ALA A 260 0.91 -20.80 14.15
CA ALA A 260 -0.53 -20.58 14.15
C ALA A 260 -0.94 -19.28 14.87
N ASP A 261 -0.29 -18.96 15.98
CA ASP A 261 -0.52 -17.73 16.76
C ASP A 261 -0.10 -16.47 15.98
N ILE A 262 0.99 -16.56 15.22
CA ILE A 262 1.50 -15.48 14.36
C ILE A 262 0.53 -15.26 13.19
N SER A 263 0.16 -16.34 12.52
CA SER A 263 -0.78 -16.33 11.41
C SER A 263 -2.09 -15.69 11.83
N GLU A 264 -2.67 -16.07 12.98
CA GLU A 264 -3.90 -15.48 13.49
C GLU A 264 -3.78 -13.96 13.70
N ARG A 265 -2.64 -13.48 14.21
CA ARG A 265 -2.39 -12.03 14.40
C ARG A 265 -2.32 -11.28 13.07
N LEU A 266 -1.60 -11.82 12.09
CA LEU A 266 -1.54 -11.21 10.75
C LEU A 266 -2.93 -11.18 10.07
N HIS A 267 -3.75 -12.22 10.25
CA HIS A 267 -5.14 -12.24 9.76
C HIS A 267 -6.02 -11.19 10.42
N LYS A 268 -5.86 -10.94 11.73
CA LYS A 268 -6.59 -9.87 12.42
C LYS A 268 -6.25 -8.49 11.84
N ARG A 269 -4.99 -8.25 11.49
CA ARG A 269 -4.56 -7.00 10.83
C ARG A 269 -5.18 -6.83 9.45
N ILE A 270 -5.11 -7.89 8.63
CA ILE A 270 -5.76 -7.91 7.32
C ILE A 270 -7.26 -7.58 7.45
N ALA A 271 -7.92 -8.17 8.44
CA ALA A 271 -9.34 -7.95 8.69
C ALA A 271 -9.64 -6.52 9.15
N HIS A 272 -8.72 -5.85 9.85
CA HIS A 272 -8.87 -4.48 10.31
C HIS A 272 -8.74 -3.47 9.16
N GLY A 273 -7.83 -3.71 8.21
CA GLY A 273 -7.66 -2.91 6.99
C GLY A 273 -8.82 -2.99 5.97
N MET A 274 -9.88 -3.74 6.27
CA MET A 274 -11.01 -3.92 5.34
C MET A 274 -11.97 -2.72 5.32
N PRO A 275 -12.51 -2.37 4.14
CA PRO A 275 -13.52 -1.32 4.02
C PRO A 275 -14.71 -1.52 4.98
N GLY A 276 -15.11 -0.44 5.66
CA GLY A 276 -16.29 -0.42 6.54
C GLY A 276 -16.01 -0.81 7.99
N ARG A 277 -14.75 -1.06 8.38
CA ARG A 277 -14.34 -1.14 9.78
C ARG A 277 -13.68 0.17 10.21
N PRO A 278 -13.95 0.66 11.44
CA PRO A 278 -13.19 1.78 11.99
C PRO A 278 -11.72 1.37 12.10
N HIS A 279 -10.80 2.22 11.66
CA HIS A 279 -9.40 2.08 12.03
C HIS A 279 -9.27 2.52 13.49
N GLU A 280 -9.15 1.57 14.41
CA GLU A 280 -8.79 1.83 15.80
C GLU A 280 -7.27 2.02 15.92
N ALA A 281 -6.85 2.77 16.94
CA ALA A 281 -5.44 2.96 17.23
C ALA A 281 -4.82 1.60 17.59
N MET A 282 -4.01 1.05 16.69
CA MET A 282 -3.18 -0.10 17.00
C MET A 282 -1.72 0.31 16.92
N ASP A 283 -0.92 -0.21 17.85
CA ASP A 283 0.52 -0.20 17.74
C ASP A 283 0.90 -0.95 16.44
N LEU A 284 1.36 -0.21 15.42
CA LEU A 284 1.84 -0.79 14.17
C LEU A 284 3.08 -1.67 14.40
N MET A 285 3.72 -1.58 15.56
CA MET A 285 4.89 -2.41 15.89
C MET A 285 4.54 -3.83 16.34
N GLU A 286 3.35 -4.06 16.93
CA GLU A 286 2.99 -5.32 17.61
C GLU A 286 4.17 -5.98 18.33
N ARG A 287 4.76 -5.24 19.27
CA ARG A 287 6.03 -5.59 19.91
C ARG A 287 6.05 -7.08 20.30
N GLY A 288 6.99 -7.83 19.74
CA GLY A 288 7.23 -9.24 20.06
C GLY A 288 6.80 -10.27 19.01
N ALA A 289 6.18 -9.88 17.89
CA ALA A 289 5.94 -10.83 16.79
C ALA A 289 7.25 -11.31 16.13
N ARG A 290 8.23 -10.41 15.94
CA ARG A 290 9.58 -10.65 15.36
C ARG A 290 9.57 -11.72 14.27
N VAL A 291 8.78 -11.51 13.21
CA VAL A 291 8.64 -12.48 12.09
C VAL A 291 9.57 -12.17 10.94
N ILE A 292 10.03 -10.92 10.84
CA ILE A 292 11.03 -10.50 9.87
C ILE A 292 12.39 -10.38 10.58
N HIS A 293 13.28 -11.34 10.33
CA HIS A 293 14.65 -11.31 10.84
C HIS A 293 15.56 -10.58 9.84
N CYS A 294 15.70 -9.26 9.98
CA CYS A 294 16.54 -8.42 9.14
C CYS A 294 17.12 -7.25 9.94
N SER A 295 18.10 -6.55 9.38
CA SER A 295 18.53 -5.23 9.83
C SER A 295 18.72 -4.28 8.64
N VAL A 296 18.68 -2.97 8.90
CA VAL A 296 18.94 -1.95 7.87
C VAL A 296 20.41 -2.01 7.43
N ALA A 297 20.63 -2.17 6.13
CA ALA A 297 21.95 -2.20 5.50
C ALA A 297 22.35 -0.87 4.84
N GLY A 298 21.42 0.07 4.68
CA GLY A 298 21.67 1.36 4.05
C GLY A 298 20.39 2.17 3.90
N SER A 299 20.51 3.48 3.70
CA SER A 299 19.36 4.38 3.61
C SER A 299 19.59 5.57 2.70
N VAL A 300 18.51 6.12 2.15
CA VAL A 300 18.45 7.42 1.46
C VAL A 300 17.40 8.29 2.13
N ARG A 301 17.68 9.57 2.33
CA ARG A 301 16.74 10.52 2.92
C ARG A 301 16.78 11.84 2.18
N GLN A 302 15.61 12.42 1.92
CA GLN A 302 15.45 13.79 1.50
C GLN A 302 14.24 14.37 2.24
N ARG A 303 14.42 15.56 2.80
CA ARG A 303 13.33 16.39 3.33
C ARG A 303 13.32 17.67 2.50
N ALA A 304 12.15 18.04 2.00
CA ALA A 304 11.94 19.31 1.34
C ALA A 304 12.21 20.44 2.35
N VAL A 305 12.92 21.47 1.90
CA VAL A 305 13.19 22.69 2.67
C VAL A 305 12.04 23.66 2.51
#